data_AF-A0A2M7AK39-F1
#
_entry.id   AF-A0A2M7AK39-F1
#
_cell.length_a   1.000
_cell.length_b   1.000
_cell.length_c   1.000
_cell.angle_alpha   90.00
_cell.angle_beta   90.00
_cell.angle_gamma   90.00
#
_symmetry.space_group_name_H-M   'P 1'
#
loop_
_entity.id
_entity.type
_entity.pdbx_description
1 polymer ?
#
loop_
_entity_poly.entity_id
_entity_poly.type
_entity_poly.pdbx_seq_one_letter_code
_entity_poly.pdbx_strand_id
1 'polypeptide(L)'
;MKIIERAKKRGQKTLSEYESKRLLSSYGIPITKEKLVKSKEEAVKAAIKIGFPVVLKGCGPKITHKTELNLIELDLKDEKEVKEAYKKISNTNLTLEGILVQEQIKGERELVIGLKQDPTFGPCVMFGLGGIFTEVLKDVTFRVAPLKKSDAREMIKDIKGYKILEAFRGSKPVDQDLLGEILIKVGQIGLENKEIKEIDINPLIVKGEKPVAVDALIVL
;
A
#
# COMPACT_ATOMS: atom_id res chain seq x y z
N MET A 1 17.51 8.66 -3.77
CA MET A 1 16.40 9.27 -2.98
C MET A 1 16.70 9.13 -1.49
N LYS A 2 16.48 10.18 -0.68
CA LYS A 2 16.86 10.22 0.75
C LYS A 2 16.31 9.06 1.61
N ILE A 3 15.11 8.54 1.32
CA ILE A 3 14.50 7.41 2.05
C ILE A 3 15.30 6.12 1.84
N ILE A 4 15.54 5.76 0.57
CA ILE A 4 16.28 4.55 0.18
C ILE A 4 17.72 4.60 0.69
N GLU A 5 18.40 5.74 0.54
CA GLU A 5 19.76 5.93 1.02
C GLU A 5 19.87 5.75 2.54
N ARG A 6 18.92 6.29 3.31
CA ARG A 6 18.88 6.11 4.77
C ARG A 6 18.61 4.66 5.17
N ALA A 7 17.72 3.98 4.45
CA ALA A 7 17.45 2.56 4.71
C ALA A 7 18.68 1.69 4.46
N LYS A 8 19.38 1.91 3.34
CA LYS A 8 20.64 1.22 3.03
C LYS A 8 21.74 1.50 4.04
N LYS A 9 21.89 2.76 4.47
CA LYS A 9 22.86 3.13 5.54
C LYS A 9 22.56 2.43 6.86
N ARG A 10 21.29 2.10 7.13
CA ARG A 10 20.85 1.30 8.30
C ARG A 10 20.96 -0.22 8.07
N GLY A 11 21.47 -0.68 6.92
CA GLY A 11 21.56 -2.11 6.58
C GLY A 11 20.19 -2.78 6.37
N GLN A 12 19.14 -2.02 6.09
CA GLN A 12 17.79 -2.55 5.89
C GLN A 12 17.66 -3.16 4.50
N LYS A 13 16.98 -4.31 4.42
CA LYS A 13 16.62 -4.98 3.15
C LYS A 13 15.23 -4.56 2.64
N THR A 14 14.47 -3.87 3.48
CA THR A 14 13.07 -3.49 3.25
C THR A 14 12.84 -2.13 3.89
N LEU A 15 12.00 -1.33 3.26
CA LEU A 15 11.45 -0.11 3.88
C LEU A 15 10.36 -0.50 4.88
N SER A 16 10.14 0.33 5.91
CA SER A 16 8.93 0.20 6.73
C SER A 16 7.70 0.62 5.91
N GLU A 17 6.49 0.17 6.28
CA GLU A 17 5.26 0.56 5.58
C GLU A 17 5.14 2.09 5.46
N TYR A 18 5.50 2.83 6.51
CA TYR A 18 5.50 4.29 6.49
C TYR A 18 6.47 4.84 5.44
N GLU A 19 7.71 4.35 5.39
CA GLU A 19 8.71 4.77 4.40
C GLU A 19 8.30 4.38 2.97
N SER A 20 7.75 3.18 2.78
CA SER A 20 7.18 2.71 1.51
C SER A 20 6.10 3.66 1.01
N LYS A 21 5.10 3.96 1.83
CA LYS A 21 4.01 4.88 1.45
C LYS A 21 4.50 6.32 1.23
N ARG A 22 5.47 6.80 2.00
CA ARG A 22 6.10 8.11 1.73
C ARG A 22 6.79 8.14 0.37
N LEU A 23 7.46 7.06 -0.03
CA LEU A 23 8.06 6.93 -1.36
C LEU A 23 6.96 6.98 -2.43
N LEU A 24 5.92 6.14 -2.34
CA LEU A 24 4.82 6.11 -3.30
C LEU A 24 4.16 7.50 -3.44
N SER A 25 3.86 8.16 -2.32
CA SER A 25 3.26 9.49 -2.30
C SER A 25 4.14 10.55 -2.97
N SER A 26 5.47 10.44 -2.88
CA SER A 26 6.38 11.37 -3.57
C SER A 26 6.34 11.25 -5.10
N TYR A 27 5.83 10.14 -5.63
CA TYR A 27 5.56 9.94 -7.05
C TYR A 27 4.11 10.29 -7.45
N GLY A 28 3.31 10.79 -6.50
CA GLY A 28 1.90 11.15 -6.72
C GLY A 28 0.91 9.99 -6.57
N ILE A 29 1.36 8.81 -6.12
CA ILE A 29 0.47 7.67 -5.89
C ILE A 29 -0.38 7.96 -4.64
N PRO A 30 -1.73 7.89 -4.73
CA PRO A 30 -2.60 8.12 -3.58
C PRO A 30 -2.37 7.07 -2.50
N ILE A 31 -2.12 7.54 -1.29
CA ILE A 31 -2.01 6.74 -0.08
C ILE A 31 -3.03 7.22 0.95
N THR A 32 -3.30 6.40 1.95
CA THR A 32 -4.07 6.83 3.12
C THR A 32 -3.43 7.99 3.88
N LYS A 33 -4.28 8.86 4.43
CA LYS A 33 -3.86 9.77 5.51
C LYS A 33 -3.37 8.96 6.69
N GLU A 34 -2.17 9.28 7.17
CA GLU A 34 -1.53 8.53 8.23
C GLU A 34 -0.49 9.34 8.97
N LYS A 35 -0.12 8.86 10.16
CA LYS A 35 0.98 9.40 10.96
C LYS A 35 1.66 8.29 11.74
N LEU A 36 2.98 8.23 11.65
CA LEU A 36 3.80 7.39 12.53
C LEU A 36 3.93 8.06 13.90
N VAL A 37 3.63 7.32 14.97
CA VAL A 37 3.63 7.80 16.36
C VAL A 37 4.47 6.90 17.26
N LYS A 38 4.98 7.47 18.35
CA LYS A 38 5.83 6.77 19.33
C LYS A 38 5.27 6.78 20.75
N SER A 39 4.10 7.39 20.95
CA SER A 39 3.39 7.38 22.22
C SER A 39 1.88 7.24 22.01
N LYS A 40 1.21 6.77 23.07
CA LYS A 40 -0.24 6.66 23.13
C LYS A 40 -0.91 8.02 22.95
N GLU A 41 -0.33 9.07 23.54
CA GLU A 41 -0.82 10.43 23.46
C GLU A 41 -0.70 10.99 22.04
N GLU A 42 0.39 10.67 21.34
CA GLU A 42 0.53 10.99 19.92
C GLU A 42 -0.48 10.23 19.06
N ALA A 43 -0.75 8.96 19.38
CA ALA A 43 -1.71 8.12 18.65
C ALA A 43 -3.11 8.72 18.70
N VAL A 44 -3.57 9.13 19.88
CA VAL A 44 -4.88 9.76 20.08
C VAL A 44 -4.96 11.09 19.32
N LYS A 45 -3.94 11.95 19.43
CA LYS A 45 -3.89 13.22 18.69
C LYS A 45 -3.92 13.00 17.17
N ALA A 46 -3.22 11.98 16.68
CA ALA A 46 -3.22 11.62 15.26
C ALA A 46 -4.60 11.14 14.82
N ALA A 47 -5.25 10.28 15.61
CA ALA A 47 -6.57 9.74 15.30
C ALA A 47 -7.64 10.84 15.19
N ILE A 48 -7.66 11.78 16.15
CA ILE A 48 -8.57 12.94 16.13
C ILE A 48 -8.35 13.79 14.87
N LYS A 49 -7.09 14.04 14.51
CA LYS A 49 -6.74 14.85 13.34
C LYS A 49 -7.12 14.17 12.01
N ILE A 50 -6.98 12.84 11.94
CA ILE A 50 -7.31 12.06 10.75
C ILE A 50 -8.83 11.91 10.60
N GLY A 51 -9.54 11.70 11.71
CA GLY A 51 -10.96 11.39 11.77
C GLY A 51 -11.21 9.89 11.87
N PHE A 52 -12.18 9.51 12.71
CA PHE A 52 -12.58 8.12 12.94
C PHE A 52 -13.51 7.58 11.82
N PRO A 53 -13.55 6.25 11.59
CA PRO A 53 -12.72 5.23 12.22
C PRO A 53 -11.28 5.22 11.69
N VAL A 54 -10.33 4.86 12.57
CA VAL A 54 -8.91 4.73 12.24
C VAL A 54 -8.43 3.30 12.41
N VAL A 55 -7.25 3.04 11.85
CA VAL A 55 -6.49 1.79 11.96
C VAL A 55 -5.18 2.08 12.66
N LEU A 56 -4.76 1.20 13.58
CA LEU A 56 -3.42 1.20 14.16
C LEU A 56 -2.64 -0.01 13.64
N LYS A 57 -1.44 0.22 13.10
CA LYS A 57 -0.52 -0.84 12.64
C LYS A 57 0.85 -0.72 13.29
N GLY A 58 1.41 -1.80 13.84
CA GLY A 58 2.81 -1.84 14.21
C GLY A 58 3.68 -1.65 12.97
N CYS A 59 4.65 -0.73 13.03
CA CYS A 59 5.44 -0.32 11.87
C CYS A 59 6.93 -0.53 12.13
N GLY A 60 7.62 -1.13 11.15
CA GLY A 60 9.07 -1.29 11.17
C GLY A 60 9.55 -2.02 9.92
N PRO A 61 10.86 -1.94 9.60
CA PRO A 61 11.42 -2.54 8.40
C PRO A 61 11.31 -4.07 8.38
N LYS A 62 11.34 -4.72 9.56
CA LYS A 62 11.23 -6.18 9.69
C LYS A 62 9.80 -6.68 9.88
N ILE A 63 8.81 -5.79 9.77
CA ILE A 63 7.40 -6.09 10.04
C ILE A 63 6.67 -6.14 8.69
N THR A 64 6.73 -7.29 8.01
CA THR A 64 6.09 -7.50 6.70
C THR A 64 4.71 -8.17 6.82
N HIS A 65 4.52 -9.10 7.76
CA HIS A 65 3.25 -9.83 7.99
C HIS A 65 2.59 -9.43 9.32
N LYS A 66 1.98 -8.24 9.37
CA LYS A 66 1.46 -7.63 10.60
C LYS A 66 0.27 -8.38 11.23
N THR A 67 -0.63 -8.93 10.41
CA THR A 67 -1.85 -9.62 10.88
C THR A 67 -1.52 -10.86 11.70
N GLU A 68 -0.59 -11.68 11.22
CA GLU A 68 -0.13 -12.91 11.90
C GLU A 68 0.58 -12.60 13.23
N LEU A 69 1.12 -11.38 13.36
CA LEU A 69 1.82 -10.90 14.55
C LEU A 69 0.89 -10.15 15.53
N ASN A 70 -0.43 -10.10 15.27
CA ASN A 70 -1.39 -9.31 16.04
C ASN A 70 -1.01 -7.82 16.15
N LEU A 71 -0.38 -7.27 15.11
CA LEU A 71 0.08 -5.88 15.05
C LEU A 71 -0.86 -4.96 14.27
N ILE A 72 -2.13 -5.35 14.06
CA ILE A 72 -3.14 -4.53 13.40
C ILE A 72 -4.41 -4.50 14.25
N GLU A 73 -4.92 -3.30 14.51
CA GLU A 73 -6.24 -3.08 15.08
C GLU A 73 -7.05 -2.19 14.12
N LEU A 74 -8.21 -2.69 13.69
CA LEU A 74 -9.10 -2.05 12.72
C LEU A 74 -10.35 -1.51 13.41
N ASP A 75 -11.07 -0.66 12.69
CA ASP A 75 -12.41 -0.11 13.00
C ASP A 75 -12.47 0.61 14.35
N LEU A 76 -11.39 1.31 14.72
CA LEU A 76 -11.28 2.06 15.97
C LEU A 76 -12.07 3.37 15.85
N LYS A 77 -13.14 3.49 16.62
CA LYS A 77 -14.17 4.53 16.49
C LYS A 77 -14.00 5.71 17.43
N ASP A 78 -13.19 5.57 18.47
CA ASP A 78 -12.98 6.61 19.45
C ASP A 78 -11.59 6.57 20.10
N GLU A 79 -11.31 7.54 20.97
CA GLU A 79 -10.03 7.62 21.67
C GLU A 79 -9.75 6.45 22.61
N LYS A 80 -10.78 5.86 23.21
CA LYS A 80 -10.64 4.77 24.17
C LYS A 80 -10.14 3.53 23.44
N GLU A 81 -10.79 3.18 22.34
CA GLU A 81 -10.39 2.08 21.46
C GLU A 81 -8.95 2.29 20.93
N VAL A 82 -8.58 3.51 20.54
CA VAL A 82 -7.19 3.83 20.13
C VAL A 82 -6.18 3.61 21.26
N LYS A 83 -6.50 4.02 22.49
CA LYS A 83 -5.62 3.82 23.66
C LYS A 83 -5.41 2.34 23.96
N GLU A 84 -6.47 1.54 23.88
CA GLU A 84 -6.44 0.09 24.10
C GLU A 84 -5.66 -0.63 23.01
N ALA A 85 -5.93 -0.31 21.74
CA ALA A 85 -5.20 -0.82 20.58
C ALA A 85 -3.70 -0.50 20.64
N TYR A 86 -3.33 0.74 21.00
CA TYR A 86 -1.93 1.14 21.16
C TYR A 86 -1.23 0.28 22.21
N LYS A 87 -1.87 0.06 23.37
CA LYS A 87 -1.32 -0.78 24.44
C LYS A 87 -1.11 -2.22 23.98
N LYS A 88 -2.07 -2.78 23.24
CA LYS A 88 -2.00 -4.15 22.71
C LYS A 88 -0.84 -4.32 21.74
N ILE A 89 -0.73 -3.44 20.74
CA ILE A 89 0.34 -3.50 19.72
C ILE A 89 1.71 -3.23 20.34
N SER A 90 1.81 -2.30 21.30
CA SER A 90 3.08 -1.97 21.96
C SER A 90 3.60 -3.08 22.87
N ASN A 91 2.76 -4.03 23.27
CA ASN A 91 3.13 -5.15 24.13
C ASN A 91 3.76 -6.32 23.35
N THR A 92 4.40 -6.03 22.22
CA THR A 92 5.11 -7.02 21.41
C THR A 92 6.58 -7.10 21.81
N ASN A 93 7.19 -8.28 21.64
CA ASN A 93 8.63 -8.46 21.81
C ASN A 93 9.43 -8.00 20.57
N LEU A 94 8.74 -7.54 19.52
CA LEU A 94 9.35 -7.09 18.28
C LEU A 94 9.82 -5.64 18.37
N THR A 95 10.94 -5.33 17.73
CA THR A 95 11.42 -3.95 17.61
C THR A 95 10.59 -3.19 16.58
N LEU A 96 9.75 -2.27 17.05
CA LEU A 96 8.99 -1.35 16.21
C LEU A 96 9.74 -0.02 16.00
N GLU A 97 9.60 0.56 14.81
CA GLU A 97 9.95 1.96 14.54
C GLU A 97 8.94 2.91 15.22
N GLY A 98 7.68 2.46 15.27
CA GLY A 98 6.54 3.12 15.90
C GLY A 98 5.24 2.41 15.56
N ILE A 99 4.12 3.05 15.86
CA ILE A 99 2.78 2.61 15.44
C ILE A 99 2.26 3.60 14.40
N LEU A 100 1.72 3.10 13.29
CA LEU A 100 1.11 3.89 12.24
C LEU A 100 -0.38 4.07 12.56
N VAL A 101 -0.83 5.30 12.76
CA VAL A 101 -2.25 5.66 12.83
C VAL A 101 -2.69 6.07 11.44
N GLN A 102 -3.71 5.43 10.90
CA GLN A 102 -4.11 5.54 9.50
C GLN A 102 -5.63 5.71 9.39
N GLU A 103 -6.12 6.47 8.41
CA GLU A 103 -7.56 6.49 8.10
C GLU A 103 -8.01 5.08 7.68
N GLN A 104 -9.21 4.67 8.09
CA GLN A 104 -9.77 3.44 7.56
C GLN A 104 -10.46 3.69 6.22
N ILE A 105 -9.94 3.06 5.17
CA ILE A 105 -10.60 3.03 3.86
C ILE A 105 -11.52 1.82 3.81
N LYS A 106 -12.80 2.07 3.53
CA LYS A 106 -13.78 1.03 3.15
C LYS A 106 -14.02 1.14 1.65
N GLY A 107 -14.00 0.00 0.97
CA GLY A 107 -14.28 -0.11 -0.46
C GLY A 107 -14.65 -1.53 -0.81
N GLU A 108 -15.47 -1.70 -1.85
CA GLU A 108 -15.93 -3.03 -2.30
C GLU A 108 -14.93 -3.71 -3.24
N ARG A 109 -13.95 -2.94 -3.73
CA ARG A 109 -12.98 -3.39 -4.72
C ARG A 109 -11.58 -3.24 -4.15
N GLU A 110 -10.91 -4.39 -4.04
CA GLU A 110 -9.50 -4.48 -3.71
C GLU A 110 -8.74 -4.87 -4.97
N LEU A 111 -7.66 -4.15 -5.25
CA LEU A 111 -6.75 -4.37 -6.35
C LEU A 111 -5.35 -4.59 -5.78
N VAL A 112 -4.46 -5.12 -6.63
CA VAL A 112 -3.04 -5.25 -6.32
C VAL A 112 -2.21 -4.63 -7.45
N ILE A 113 -1.17 -3.90 -7.07
CA ILE A 113 -0.14 -3.43 -8.00
C ILE A 113 1.21 -3.84 -7.45
N GLY A 114 2.01 -4.47 -8.29
CA GLY A 114 3.36 -4.88 -7.94
C GLY A 114 4.39 -4.35 -8.93
N LEU A 115 5.65 -4.40 -8.52
CA LEU A 115 6.80 -4.29 -9.40
C LEU A 115 7.86 -5.29 -8.96
N LYS A 116 8.51 -5.93 -9.92
CA LYS A 116 9.70 -6.76 -9.67
C LYS A 116 10.80 -6.40 -10.65
N GLN A 117 12.04 -6.33 -10.17
CA GLN A 117 13.20 -6.29 -11.04
C GLN A 117 13.47 -7.68 -11.61
N ASP A 118 13.13 -7.88 -12.87
CA ASP A 118 13.47 -9.07 -13.61
C ASP A 118 14.93 -9.01 -14.10
N PRO A 119 15.72 -10.09 -13.95
CA PRO A 119 17.13 -10.11 -14.38
C PRO A 119 17.35 -9.89 -15.89
N THR A 120 16.36 -10.23 -16.72
CA THR A 120 16.45 -10.14 -18.18
C THR A 120 15.76 -8.89 -18.70
N PHE A 121 14.55 -8.59 -18.21
CA PHE A 121 13.71 -7.52 -18.73
C PHE A 121 13.79 -6.21 -17.93
N GLY A 122 14.41 -6.24 -16.74
CA GLY A 122 14.40 -5.10 -15.84
C GLY A 122 13.05 -4.94 -15.12
N PRO A 123 12.58 -3.71 -14.85
CA PRO A 123 11.41 -3.51 -14.01
C PRO A 123 10.12 -3.96 -14.71
N CYS A 124 9.46 -4.96 -14.13
CA CYS A 124 8.18 -5.50 -14.59
C CYS A 124 7.06 -5.10 -13.62
N VAL A 125 6.08 -4.34 -14.11
CA VAL A 125 4.88 -3.94 -13.36
C VAL A 125 3.85 -5.06 -13.44
N MET A 126 3.19 -5.33 -12.32
CA MET A 126 2.09 -6.27 -12.17
C MET A 126 0.81 -5.51 -11.79
N PHE A 127 -0.33 -5.91 -12.35
CA PHE A 127 -1.65 -5.41 -11.99
C PHE A 127 -2.62 -6.58 -11.88
N GLY A 128 -3.53 -6.55 -10.91
CA GLY A 128 -4.57 -7.55 -10.79
C GLY A 128 -5.64 -7.20 -9.77
N LEU A 129 -6.59 -8.13 -9.63
CA LEU A 129 -7.55 -8.09 -8.54
C LEU A 129 -6.89 -8.50 -7.23
N GLY A 130 -7.21 -7.77 -6.16
CA GLY A 130 -6.74 -8.00 -4.80
C GLY A 130 -7.75 -8.82 -3.97
N GLY A 131 -7.47 -8.91 -2.66
CA GLY A 131 -8.30 -9.61 -1.68
C GLY A 131 -8.12 -11.13 -1.66
N ILE A 132 -8.98 -11.83 -0.91
CA ILE A 132 -8.87 -13.27 -0.63
C ILE A 132 -8.84 -14.16 -1.88
N PHE A 133 -9.33 -13.66 -3.01
CA PHE A 133 -9.39 -14.42 -4.25
C PHE A 133 -8.14 -14.26 -5.12
N THR A 134 -7.20 -13.36 -4.77
CA THR A 134 -5.98 -13.10 -5.55
C THR A 134 -5.17 -14.38 -5.78
N GLU A 135 -4.93 -15.14 -4.71
CA GLU A 135 -4.10 -16.36 -4.75
C GLU A 135 -4.78 -17.51 -5.52
N VAL A 136 -6.12 -17.53 -5.51
CA VAL A 136 -6.94 -18.58 -6.13
C VAL A 136 -7.19 -18.30 -7.61
N LEU A 137 -7.53 -17.06 -7.96
CA LEU A 137 -7.88 -16.66 -9.33
C LEU A 137 -6.64 -16.38 -10.19
N LYS A 138 -5.52 -15.97 -9.57
CA LYS A 138 -4.28 -15.57 -10.24
C LYS A 138 -4.54 -14.64 -11.44
N ASP A 139 -5.49 -13.72 -11.25
CA ASP A 139 -5.95 -12.81 -12.30
C ASP A 139 -5.08 -11.55 -12.32
N VAL A 140 -3.88 -11.73 -12.89
CA VAL A 140 -2.85 -10.70 -12.95
C VAL A 140 -2.30 -10.56 -14.37
N THR A 141 -1.86 -9.35 -14.68
CA THR A 141 -1.22 -8.99 -15.95
C THR A 141 0.13 -8.35 -15.67
N PHE A 142 1.05 -8.45 -16.63
CA PHE A 142 2.41 -7.92 -16.52
C PHE A 142 2.76 -7.03 -17.71
N ARG A 143 3.56 -5.99 -17.47
CA ARG A 143 4.19 -5.14 -18.49
C ARG A 143 5.58 -4.74 -18.06
N VAL A 144 6.52 -4.73 -18.99
CA VAL A 144 7.90 -4.23 -18.77
C VAL A 144 7.86 -2.70 -18.82
N ALA A 145 8.48 -2.04 -17.84
CA ALA A 145 8.62 -0.58 -17.82
C ALA A 145 9.74 -0.10 -18.77
N PRO A 146 9.63 1.11 -19.35
CA PRO A 146 8.60 2.13 -19.11
C PRO A 146 7.24 1.82 -19.76
N LEU A 147 6.15 2.10 -19.03
CA LEU A 147 4.78 1.99 -19.54
C LEU A 147 4.34 3.32 -20.18
N LYS A 148 3.74 3.24 -21.37
CA LYS A 148 2.92 4.31 -21.95
C LYS A 148 1.49 4.24 -21.40
N LYS A 149 0.72 5.31 -21.62
CA LYS A 149 -0.73 5.34 -21.31
C LYS A 149 -1.51 4.23 -22.02
N SER A 150 -1.12 3.86 -23.25
CA SER A 150 -1.69 2.72 -23.98
C SER A 150 -1.46 1.41 -23.23
N ASP A 151 -0.22 1.17 -22.82
CA ASP A 151 0.20 -0.08 -22.18
C ASP A 151 -0.53 -0.28 -20.85
N ALA A 152 -0.65 0.79 -20.06
CA ALA A 152 -1.41 0.77 -18.80
C ALA A 152 -2.91 0.50 -19.02
N ARG A 153 -3.52 1.10 -20.05
CA ARG A 153 -4.95 0.87 -20.37
C ARG A 153 -5.20 -0.55 -20.86
N GLU A 154 -4.31 -1.12 -21.67
CA GLU A 154 -4.39 -2.52 -22.10
C GLU A 154 -4.18 -3.46 -20.92
N MET A 155 -3.16 -3.22 -20.11
CA MET A 155 -2.88 -4.01 -18.91
C MET A 155 -4.06 -4.08 -17.94
N ILE A 156 -4.81 -2.97 -17.78
CA ILE A 156 -6.02 -2.92 -16.98
C ILE A 156 -7.16 -3.74 -17.61
N LYS A 157 -7.28 -3.76 -18.94
CA LYS A 157 -8.32 -4.51 -19.66
C LYS A 157 -8.06 -6.01 -19.74
N ASP A 158 -6.80 -6.42 -19.65
CA ASP A 158 -6.36 -7.81 -19.86
C ASP A 158 -6.66 -8.73 -18.65
N ILE A 159 -7.02 -8.19 -17.48
CA ILE A 159 -7.47 -9.02 -16.37
C ILE A 159 -8.84 -9.64 -16.70
N LYS A 160 -9.04 -10.92 -16.38
CA LYS A 160 -10.29 -11.66 -16.61
C LYS A 160 -11.47 -10.99 -15.92
N GLY A 161 -11.23 -10.42 -14.75
CA GLY A 161 -12.20 -9.71 -13.93
C GLY A 161 -12.37 -8.23 -14.27
N TYR A 162 -11.97 -7.76 -15.46
CA TYR A 162 -12.06 -6.35 -15.88
C TYR A 162 -13.42 -5.69 -15.58
N LYS A 163 -14.52 -6.43 -15.77
CA LYS A 163 -15.89 -5.94 -15.50
C LYS A 163 -16.11 -5.46 -14.05
N ILE A 164 -15.30 -5.90 -13.09
CA ILE A 164 -15.35 -5.41 -11.70
C ILE A 164 -14.91 -3.94 -11.62
N LEU A 165 -14.09 -3.47 -12.55
CA LEU A 165 -13.63 -2.08 -12.61
C LEU A 165 -14.68 -1.14 -13.24
N GLU A 166 -15.68 -1.69 -13.91
CA GLU A 166 -16.78 -0.92 -14.52
C GLU A 166 -17.87 -0.62 -13.48
N ALA A 167 -18.96 0.01 -13.90
CA ALA A 167 -20.12 0.17 -13.04
C ALA A 167 -20.70 -1.21 -12.68
N PHE A 168 -20.84 -1.49 -11.38
CA PHE A 168 -21.31 -2.80 -10.91
C PHE A 168 -22.13 -2.66 -9.63
N ARG A 169 -23.34 -3.24 -9.59
CA ARG A 169 -24.24 -3.25 -8.42
C ARG A 169 -24.42 -1.89 -7.72
N GLY A 170 -24.59 -0.82 -8.50
CA GLY A 170 -24.79 0.54 -7.96
C GLY A 170 -23.49 1.27 -7.61
N SER A 171 -22.34 0.58 -7.65
CA SER A 171 -21.01 1.19 -7.55
C SER A 171 -20.60 1.80 -8.89
N LYS A 172 -20.06 3.02 -8.84
CA LYS A 172 -19.51 3.74 -9.99
C LYS A 172 -18.27 3.04 -10.54
N PRO A 173 -17.89 3.27 -11.81
CA PRO A 173 -16.64 2.73 -12.35
C PRO A 173 -15.42 3.22 -11.55
N VAL A 174 -14.37 2.41 -11.51
CA VAL A 174 -13.06 2.83 -11.01
C VAL A 174 -12.53 3.92 -11.94
N ASP A 175 -11.84 4.91 -11.37
CA ASP A 175 -11.08 5.91 -12.11
C ASP A 175 -9.89 5.22 -12.82
N GLN A 176 -10.13 4.74 -14.03
CA GLN A 176 -9.16 3.97 -14.81
C GLN A 176 -7.99 4.84 -15.29
N ASP A 177 -8.19 6.16 -15.45
CA ASP A 177 -7.09 7.07 -15.81
C ASP A 177 -6.14 7.23 -14.62
N LEU A 178 -6.65 7.45 -13.40
CA LEU A 178 -5.82 7.47 -12.19
C LEU A 178 -5.13 6.13 -11.94
N LEU A 179 -5.83 5.00 -12.15
CA LEU A 179 -5.23 3.68 -12.04
C LEU A 179 -4.08 3.48 -13.03
N GLY A 180 -4.26 3.90 -14.28
CA GLY A 180 -3.21 3.86 -15.31
C GLY A 180 -2.01 4.75 -14.95
N GLU A 181 -2.24 5.92 -14.38
CA GLU A 181 -1.18 6.79 -13.88
C GLU A 181 -0.39 6.12 -12.74
N ILE A 182 -1.05 5.44 -11.80
CA ILE A 182 -0.37 4.70 -10.73
C ILE A 182 0.54 3.61 -11.32
N LEU A 183 0.06 2.83 -12.30
CA LEU A 183 0.87 1.78 -12.95
C LEU A 183 2.13 2.35 -13.61
N ILE A 184 1.98 3.46 -14.33
CA ILE A 184 3.11 4.17 -14.96
C ILE A 184 4.09 4.66 -13.89
N LYS A 185 3.59 5.25 -12.80
CA LYS A 185 4.42 5.74 -11.69
C LYS A 185 5.15 4.62 -10.96
N VAL A 186 4.51 3.48 -10.76
CA VAL A 186 5.18 2.29 -10.20
C VAL A 186 6.32 1.84 -11.11
N GLY A 187 6.10 1.74 -12.43
CA GLY A 187 7.17 1.46 -13.39
C GLY A 187 8.31 2.50 -13.35
N GLN A 188 7.96 3.79 -13.24
CA GLN A 188 8.91 4.89 -13.11
C GLN A 188 9.79 4.75 -11.85
N ILE A 189 9.20 4.37 -10.70
CA ILE A 189 9.96 4.13 -9.46
C ILE A 189 11.05 3.08 -9.68
N GLY A 190 10.71 1.95 -10.31
CA GLY A 190 11.67 0.86 -10.56
C GLY A 190 12.78 1.22 -11.56
N LEU A 191 12.49 2.11 -12.53
CA LEU A 191 13.49 2.62 -13.47
C LEU A 191 14.47 3.60 -12.80
N GLU A 192 13.96 4.49 -11.96
CA GLU A 192 14.76 5.55 -11.31
C GLU A 192 15.56 5.07 -10.10
N ASN A 193 15.13 3.98 -9.47
CA ASN A 193 15.71 3.47 -8.23
C ASN A 193 16.09 1.99 -8.39
N LYS A 194 17.27 1.72 -8.99
CA LYS A 194 17.76 0.36 -9.29
C LYS A 194 17.97 -0.50 -8.04
N GLU A 195 18.07 0.13 -6.87
CA GLU A 195 18.11 -0.54 -5.59
C GLU A 195 16.80 -1.23 -5.23
N ILE A 196 15.66 -0.76 -5.74
CA ILE A 196 14.37 -1.39 -5.45
C ILE A 196 14.27 -2.69 -6.25
N LYS A 197 14.18 -3.81 -5.54
CA LYS A 197 13.98 -5.14 -6.12
C LYS A 197 12.51 -5.47 -6.32
N GLU A 198 11.68 -5.01 -5.40
CA GLU A 198 10.26 -5.34 -5.38
C GLU A 198 9.44 -4.19 -4.77
N ILE A 199 8.26 -3.96 -5.32
CA ILE A 199 7.20 -3.13 -4.74
C ILE A 199 5.95 -4.00 -4.71
N ASP A 200 5.28 -4.03 -3.57
CA ASP A 200 3.97 -4.66 -3.41
C ASP A 200 3.00 -3.66 -2.79
N ILE A 201 1.98 -3.26 -3.54
CA ILE A 201 0.89 -2.39 -3.10
C ILE A 201 -0.35 -3.28 -2.95
N ASN A 202 -0.53 -3.80 -1.75
CA ASN A 202 -1.59 -4.75 -1.45
C ASN A 202 -2.14 -4.59 -0.02
N PRO A 203 -3.40 -4.13 0.17
CA PRO A 203 -4.37 -3.82 -0.87
C PRO A 203 -4.26 -2.38 -1.41
N LEU A 204 -4.60 -2.22 -2.68
CA LEU A 204 -5.03 -0.97 -3.29
C LEU A 204 -6.56 -0.93 -3.28
N ILE A 205 -7.17 -0.18 -2.38
CA ILE A 205 -8.64 -0.14 -2.21
C ILE A 205 -9.24 1.01 -3.00
N VAL A 206 -10.35 0.75 -3.70
CA VAL A 206 -11.11 1.78 -4.40
C VAL A 206 -12.07 2.49 -3.42
N LYS A 207 -11.76 3.73 -3.04
CA LYS A 207 -12.61 4.61 -2.22
C LYS A 207 -13.53 5.43 -3.14
N GLY A 208 -14.78 5.01 -3.25
CA GLY A 208 -15.69 5.54 -4.27
C GLY A 208 -15.22 5.13 -5.66
N GLU A 209 -14.59 6.05 -6.38
CA GLU A 209 -14.02 5.79 -7.72
C GLU A 209 -12.48 5.70 -7.66
N LYS A 210 -11.86 6.18 -6.58
CA LYS A 210 -10.41 6.43 -6.54
C LYS A 210 -9.62 5.28 -5.92
N PRO A 211 -8.63 4.69 -6.60
CA PRO A 211 -7.70 3.74 -5.98
C PRO A 211 -6.79 4.44 -4.95
N VAL A 212 -6.64 3.82 -3.78
CA VAL A 212 -5.81 4.32 -2.66
C VAL A 212 -4.97 3.16 -2.11
N ALA A 213 -3.66 3.36 -2.00
CA ALA A 213 -2.77 2.39 -1.40
C ALA A 213 -2.94 2.39 0.13
N VAL A 214 -3.45 1.26 0.65
CA VAL A 214 -3.73 1.08 2.09
C VAL A 214 -2.57 0.37 2.78
N ASP A 215 -1.83 -0.46 2.06
CA ASP A 215 -0.56 -1.02 2.51
C ASP A 215 0.47 -0.96 1.38
N ALA A 216 1.75 -1.02 1.76
CA ALA A 216 2.85 -1.07 0.80
C ALA A 216 4.11 -1.68 1.42
N LEU A 217 4.73 -2.60 0.67
CA LEU A 217 6.05 -3.15 0.95
C LEU A 217 7.01 -2.81 -0.19
N ILE A 218 8.23 -2.38 0.16
CA ILE A 218 9.30 -2.12 -0.80
C ILE A 218 10.56 -2.84 -0.33
N VAL A 219 11.11 -3.69 -1.21
CA VAL A 219 12.33 -4.47 -0.98
C VAL A 219 13.50 -3.81 -1.73
N LEU A 220 14.66 -3.74 -1.06
CA LEU A 220 15.92 -3.16 -1.55
C LEU A 220 16.96 -4.23 -1.92
#